data_AF-A0A1I8A493-F1
#
_entry.id   AF-A0A1I8A493-F1
#
_cell.length_a   1.000
_cell.length_b   1.000
_cell.length_c   1.000
_cell.angle_alpha   90.00
_cell.angle_beta   90.00
_cell.angle_gamma   90.00
#
_symmetry.space_group_name_H-M   'P 1'
#
loop_
_entity.id
_entity.type
_entity.pdbx_description
1 polymer ?
#
loop_
_entity_poly.entity_id
_entity_poly.type
_entity_poly.pdbx_seq_one_letter_code
_entity_poly.pdbx_strand_id
1 'polypeptide(L)'
;MGAQFHTSLLPTYLTLSSPRWSPPENLTRCTDDLKKQASQLNGTMGQFFHVQLKKSETPYVYVDDICRSLRLVYDSEVTVRDVAGLRFVIDASTFDYAQPGNCGFCTRLDSDFYDRPAGSFCLPDGLLDLGGCKPMPLKLPDSVSSFIHLIKLPIVASNPHFYGADPEVIDLFPRFRPSKEEDLTALDIEPQTGTLLRANKRLQMSILFRRFPDVSSFSNILPGAYPMFWVNETYTIDDSSWRSLHGSVLGTKRTVELVCYIVGVGFGALLVVLSLVSCFVSICCVHRHQEPREPRVDSKFEELPSAAIRADSTVQLRARPIRRKD
;
A
#
# COMPACT_ATOMS: atom_id res chain seq x y z
N MET A 1 29.62 -33.43 27.47
CA MET A 1 28.53 -33.17 28.43
C MET A 1 27.56 -32.22 27.76
N GLY A 2 26.36 -32.70 27.47
CA GLY A 2 25.38 -31.97 26.66
C GLY A 2 24.68 -30.87 27.44
N ALA A 3 24.39 -29.76 26.76
CA ALA A 3 23.41 -28.79 27.21
C ALA A 3 22.18 -28.94 26.30
N GLN A 4 21.06 -29.31 26.93
CA GLN A 4 19.76 -29.52 26.31
C GLN A 4 19.18 -28.19 25.84
N PHE A 5 18.77 -28.12 24.57
CA PHE A 5 17.90 -27.07 24.06
C PHE A 5 16.46 -27.38 24.48
N HIS A 6 15.92 -26.62 25.43
CA HIS A 6 14.48 -26.56 25.66
C HIS A 6 13.85 -25.60 24.64
N THR A 7 13.13 -26.18 23.69
CA THR A 7 12.19 -25.50 22.80
C THR A 7 10.99 -25.01 23.61
N SER A 8 10.81 -23.69 23.70
CA SER A 8 9.51 -23.09 23.97
C SER A 8 9.24 -22.03 22.91
N LEU A 9 8.16 -22.25 22.16
CA LEU A 9 7.65 -21.42 21.08
C LEU A 9 6.88 -20.26 21.69
N LEU A 10 7.29 -19.02 21.40
CA LEU A 10 6.45 -17.86 21.08
C LEU A 10 7.40 -16.79 20.48
N PRO A 11 7.13 -16.23 19.29
CA PRO A 11 7.97 -15.16 18.76
C PRO A 11 7.63 -13.88 19.53
N THR A 12 8.40 -13.59 20.57
CA THR A 12 8.51 -12.21 21.05
C THR A 12 9.07 -11.42 19.88
N TYR A 13 8.22 -10.64 19.20
CA TYR A 13 8.70 -9.64 18.24
C TYR A 13 9.80 -8.86 18.96
N LEU A 14 11.04 -8.98 18.47
CA LEU A 14 12.15 -8.15 18.95
C LEU A 14 11.79 -6.71 18.58
N THR A 15 11.14 -5.99 19.50
CA THR A 15 10.93 -4.55 19.37
C THR A 15 12.30 -3.91 19.47
N LEU A 16 12.89 -3.59 18.33
CA LEU A 16 14.20 -2.97 18.27
C LEU A 16 14.06 -1.54 18.82
N SER A 17 14.77 -1.22 19.89
CA SER A 17 14.80 0.14 20.44
C SER A 17 15.92 0.94 19.79
N SER A 18 15.64 2.18 19.41
CA SER A 18 16.61 3.14 18.92
C SER A 18 17.59 3.48 20.03
N PRO A 19 18.90 3.30 19.83
CA PRO A 19 19.89 3.80 20.77
C PRO A 19 19.97 5.34 20.73
N ARG A 20 19.32 6.00 19.77
CA ARG A 20 19.42 7.45 19.50
C ARG A 20 18.47 8.29 20.34
N TRP A 21 17.41 7.72 20.92
CA TRP A 21 16.44 8.48 21.73
C TRP A 21 16.19 7.82 23.08
N SER A 22 16.14 8.65 24.14
CA SER A 22 15.71 8.20 25.45
C SER A 22 14.62 9.14 26.00
N PRO A 23 13.43 8.61 26.32
CA PRO A 23 12.34 9.41 26.86
C PRO A 23 12.69 9.92 28.26
N PRO A 24 12.02 10.98 28.73
CA PRO A 24 12.26 11.51 30.07
C PRO A 24 11.73 10.55 31.14
N GLU A 25 12.52 10.32 32.18
CA GLU A 25 12.12 9.45 33.29
C GLU A 25 10.99 10.06 34.14
N ASN A 26 11.07 11.36 34.42
CA ASN A 26 10.23 12.05 35.42
C ASN A 26 8.92 12.66 34.88
N LEU A 27 8.49 12.34 33.65
CA LEU A 27 7.25 12.85 33.10
C LEU A 27 6.07 11.94 33.51
N THR A 28 5.34 12.32 34.57
CA THR A 28 4.23 11.53 35.14
C THR A 28 3.02 11.40 34.23
N ARG A 29 2.78 12.38 33.35
CA ARG A 29 1.70 12.34 32.34
C ARG A 29 1.93 11.27 31.28
N CYS A 30 3.17 10.80 31.11
CA CYS A 30 3.55 9.81 30.10
C CYS A 30 3.76 8.45 30.74
N THR A 31 2.96 7.45 30.35
CA THR A 31 3.08 6.08 30.87
C THR A 31 4.37 5.42 30.38
N ASP A 32 4.86 4.42 31.10
CA ASP A 32 6.09 3.71 30.72
C ASP A 32 5.98 3.02 29.35
N ASP A 33 4.79 2.57 28.96
CA ASP A 33 4.55 1.98 27.65
C ASP A 33 4.66 3.02 26.52
N LEU A 34 4.13 4.23 26.72
CA LEU A 34 4.27 5.34 25.76
C LEU A 34 5.72 5.82 25.66
N LYS A 35 6.44 5.86 26.79
CA LYS A 35 7.89 6.13 26.81
C LYS A 35 8.66 5.08 26.00
N LYS A 36 8.38 3.79 26.21
CA LYS A 36 9.00 2.70 25.44
C LYS A 36 8.69 2.83 23.95
N GLN A 37 7.45 3.14 23.59
CA GLN A 37 7.04 3.34 22.20
C GLN A 37 7.83 4.46 21.52
N ALA A 38 8.13 5.56 22.22
CA ALA A 38 8.92 6.67 21.66
C ALA A 38 10.35 6.26 21.27
N SER A 39 10.92 5.27 21.96
CA SER A 39 12.23 4.71 21.61
C SER A 39 12.18 3.57 20.60
N GLN A 40 11.03 3.15 20.09
CA GLN A 40 10.97 2.02 19.13
C GLN A 40 11.37 2.43 17.71
N LEU A 41 12.15 1.56 17.07
CA LEU A 41 12.44 1.59 15.64
C LEU A 41 11.32 0.85 14.89
N ASN A 42 10.37 1.61 14.36
CA ASN A 42 9.22 1.09 13.65
C ASN A 42 9.34 1.41 12.16
N GLY A 43 8.95 0.45 11.33
CA GLY A 43 8.88 0.63 9.88
C GLY A 43 10.23 0.54 9.17
N THR A 44 10.32 1.19 8.01
CA THR A 44 11.51 1.17 7.15
C THR A 44 12.22 2.52 7.19
N MET A 45 13.31 2.68 6.43
CA MET A 45 13.94 3.99 6.21
C MET A 45 13.22 4.85 5.16
N GLY A 46 12.01 4.47 4.74
CA GLY A 46 11.19 5.22 3.78
C GLY A 46 11.53 4.98 2.31
N GLN A 47 12.48 4.09 1.99
CA GLN A 47 12.88 3.75 0.62
C GLN A 47 11.97 2.70 -0.03
N PHE A 48 11.43 1.79 0.77
CA PHE A 48 10.53 0.71 0.35
C PHE A 48 9.51 0.43 1.44
N PHE A 49 8.35 -0.10 1.03
CA PHE A 49 7.27 -0.51 1.91
C PHE A 49 6.87 -1.95 1.60
N HIS A 50 6.03 -2.54 2.45
CA HIS A 50 5.53 -3.88 2.18
C HIS A 50 4.62 -3.90 0.94
N VAL A 51 4.51 -5.07 0.32
CA VAL A 51 3.61 -5.30 -0.81
C VAL A 51 2.15 -5.16 -0.39
N GLN A 52 1.26 -4.92 -1.35
CA GLN A 52 -0.20 -4.81 -1.14
C GLN A 52 -0.61 -3.75 -0.10
N LEU A 53 0.02 -2.58 -0.20
CA LEU A 53 -0.24 -1.40 0.59
C LEU A 53 -1.71 -0.96 0.46
N LYS A 54 -2.37 -0.66 1.58
CA LYS A 54 -3.77 -0.26 1.68
C LYS A 54 -3.89 1.19 2.16
N LYS A 55 -4.90 1.90 1.65
CA LYS A 55 -5.23 3.27 2.08
C LYS A 55 -5.57 3.39 3.57
N SER A 56 -6.08 2.31 4.18
CA SER A 56 -6.51 2.28 5.57
C SER A 56 -5.37 2.09 6.57
N GLU A 57 -4.16 1.76 6.10
CA GLU A 57 -3.04 1.49 6.99
C GLU A 57 -2.15 2.73 7.18
N THR A 58 -1.37 2.73 8.26
CA THR A 58 -0.48 3.84 8.60
C THR A 58 0.95 3.32 8.76
N PRO A 59 1.69 3.13 7.65
CA PRO A 59 3.03 2.57 7.72
C PRO A 59 3.97 3.53 8.47
N TYR A 60 5.00 2.98 9.09
CA TYR A 60 6.01 3.78 9.78
C TYR A 60 7.24 4.00 8.91
N VAL A 61 7.90 5.13 9.12
CA VAL A 61 9.25 5.41 8.63
C VAL A 61 10.11 5.90 9.78
N TYR A 62 11.29 5.30 9.95
CA TYR A 62 12.29 5.83 10.87
C TYR A 62 13.09 6.94 10.18
N VAL A 63 13.05 8.15 10.75
CA VAL A 63 13.81 9.30 10.26
C VAL A 63 14.99 9.51 11.17
N ASP A 64 16.17 9.14 10.68
CA ASP A 64 17.40 9.19 11.46
C ASP A 64 17.70 10.64 11.89
N ASP A 65 17.53 11.63 11.01
CA ASP A 65 17.81 13.06 11.29
C ASP A 65 17.12 13.62 12.55
N ILE A 66 15.96 13.05 12.91
CA ILE A 66 15.19 13.44 14.11
C ILE A 66 15.01 12.31 15.13
N CYS A 67 15.71 11.19 14.92
CA CYS A 67 15.91 10.11 15.89
C CYS A 67 14.63 9.41 16.35
N ARG A 68 13.60 9.37 15.50
CA ARG A 68 12.31 8.76 15.84
C ARG A 68 11.58 8.16 14.64
N SER A 69 10.67 7.25 14.96
CA SER A 69 9.73 6.68 13.99
C SER A 69 8.52 7.59 13.83
N LEU A 70 8.13 7.83 12.58
CA LEU A 70 7.00 8.65 12.18
C LEU A 70 5.95 7.80 11.47
N ARG A 71 4.67 8.12 11.68
CA ARG A 71 3.57 7.48 10.97
C ARG A 71 3.26 8.23 9.70
N LEU A 72 3.03 7.48 8.64
CA LEU A 72 2.48 7.95 7.39
C LEU A 72 0.97 7.78 7.39
N VAL A 73 0.26 8.77 6.87
CA VAL A 73 -1.20 8.76 6.72
C VAL A 73 -1.54 8.93 5.25
N TYR A 74 -2.48 8.12 4.75
CA TYR A 74 -2.96 8.23 3.38
C TYR A 74 -3.61 9.61 3.15
N ASP A 75 -3.25 10.23 2.03
CA ASP A 75 -3.74 11.55 1.63
C ASP A 75 -4.58 11.47 0.35
N SER A 76 -4.01 10.96 -0.74
CA SER A 76 -4.68 10.93 -2.05
C SER A 76 -4.17 9.84 -2.98
N GLU A 77 -4.89 9.56 -4.07
CA GLU A 77 -4.32 8.84 -5.21
C GLU A 77 -3.54 9.80 -6.10
N VAL A 78 -2.49 9.30 -6.74
CA VAL A 78 -1.63 10.06 -7.65
C VAL A 78 -1.20 9.20 -8.82
N THR A 79 -0.74 9.85 -9.90
CA THR A 79 -0.07 9.16 -11.01
C THR A 79 1.31 9.77 -11.17
N VAL A 80 2.34 8.91 -11.16
CA VAL A 80 3.74 9.32 -11.30
C VAL A 80 4.32 8.52 -12.47
N ARG A 81 4.67 9.21 -13.56
CA ARG A 81 5.21 8.58 -14.78
C ARG A 81 4.33 7.41 -15.27
N ASP A 82 3.03 7.67 -15.40
CA ASP A 82 2.02 6.67 -15.81
C ASP A 82 1.85 5.46 -14.89
N VAL A 83 2.45 5.49 -13.69
CA VAL A 83 2.25 4.49 -12.64
C VAL A 83 1.29 5.05 -11.60
N ALA A 84 0.21 4.33 -11.31
CA ALA A 84 -0.72 4.67 -10.25
C ALA A 84 -0.04 4.49 -8.88
N GLY A 85 -0.21 5.45 -7.99
CA GLY A 85 0.36 5.44 -6.65
C GLY A 85 -0.61 5.99 -5.61
N LEU A 86 -0.30 5.71 -4.35
CA LEU A 86 -0.95 6.29 -3.19
C LEU A 86 0.01 7.30 -2.56
N ARG A 87 -0.47 8.53 -2.35
CA ARG A 87 0.25 9.54 -1.59
C ARG A 87 0.00 9.32 -0.11
N PHE A 88 1.08 9.23 0.63
CA PHE A 88 1.11 9.25 2.07
C PHE A 88 1.86 10.49 2.55
N VAL A 89 1.40 11.09 3.65
CA VAL A 89 2.03 12.25 4.26
C VAL A 89 2.42 11.98 5.70
N ILE A 90 3.41 12.71 6.19
CA ILE A 90 3.62 12.86 7.63
C ILE A 90 2.66 13.97 8.07
N ASP A 91 1.67 13.63 8.89
CA ASP A 91 0.61 14.56 9.28
C ASP A 91 1.14 15.74 10.11
N ALA A 92 0.47 16.88 10.05
CA ALA A 92 0.83 18.06 10.84
C ALA A 92 0.87 17.77 12.35
N SER A 93 -0.03 16.90 12.84
CA SER A 93 -0.10 16.49 14.25
C SER A 93 1.06 15.58 14.69
N THR A 94 2.05 15.33 13.83
CA THR A 94 3.20 14.47 14.17
C THR A 94 4.00 15.03 15.34
N PHE A 95 4.06 16.36 15.48
CA PHE A 95 4.75 17.05 16.59
C PHE A 95 3.77 17.71 17.57
N ASP A 96 2.52 17.27 17.59
CA ASP A 96 1.48 17.72 18.54
C ASP A 96 1.56 16.88 19.83
N TYR A 97 1.84 17.51 20.97
CA TYR A 97 1.99 16.85 22.27
C TYR A 97 0.66 16.49 22.94
N ALA A 98 -0.50 16.92 22.41
CA ALA A 98 -1.81 16.43 22.81
C ALA A 98 -2.02 14.97 22.39
N GLN A 99 -1.32 14.51 21.34
CA GLN A 99 -1.31 13.10 20.95
C GLN A 99 -0.59 12.25 22.01
N PRO A 100 -1.24 11.22 22.61
CA PRO A 100 -0.63 10.44 23.68
C PRO A 100 0.73 9.82 23.32
N GLY A 101 0.90 9.39 22.07
CA GLY A 101 2.16 8.81 21.57
C GLY A 101 3.34 9.79 21.53
N ASN A 102 3.09 11.10 21.62
CA ASN A 102 4.12 12.13 21.53
C ASN A 102 4.71 12.54 22.88
N CYS A 103 4.10 12.14 24.01
CA CYS A 103 4.61 12.48 25.34
C CYS A 103 6.03 11.95 25.60
N GLY A 104 6.44 10.85 24.95
CA GLY A 104 7.79 10.30 25.09
C GLY A 104 8.88 11.13 24.40
N PHE A 105 8.49 12.13 23.60
CA PHE A 105 9.39 13.07 22.93
C PHE A 105 9.44 14.45 23.59
N CYS A 106 8.77 14.59 24.73
CA CYS A 106 8.65 15.84 25.46
C CYS A 106 9.76 15.97 26.50
N THR A 107 10.77 16.78 26.22
CA THR A 107 11.93 16.99 27.11
C THR A 107 11.65 18.06 28.17
N ARG A 108 12.45 18.07 29.24
CA ARG A 108 12.43 19.15 30.23
C ARG A 108 13.15 20.39 29.69
N LEU A 109 12.54 21.55 29.85
CA LEU A 109 13.09 22.84 29.42
C LEU A 109 14.13 23.34 30.44
N ASP A 110 15.25 23.83 29.93
CA ASP A 110 16.37 24.39 30.71
C ASP A 110 16.31 25.91 30.87
N SER A 111 15.41 26.57 30.13
CA SER A 111 15.15 28.01 30.20
C SER A 111 13.69 28.30 29.92
N ASP A 112 13.32 29.58 30.03
CA ASP A 112 11.99 30.06 29.64
C ASP A 112 11.94 30.15 28.10
N PHE A 113 10.95 29.51 27.50
CA PHE A 113 10.69 29.56 26.06
C PHE A 113 9.21 29.80 25.83
N TYR A 114 8.87 30.81 25.01
CA TYR A 114 7.48 31.20 24.79
C TYR A 114 6.74 31.46 26.13
N ASP A 115 5.55 30.89 26.32
CA ASP A 115 4.78 30.94 27.57
C ASP A 115 5.21 29.89 28.63
N ARG A 116 6.27 29.12 28.35
CA ARG A 116 6.69 27.96 29.16
C ARG A 116 7.91 28.28 30.01
N PRO A 117 7.81 28.22 31.35
CA PRO A 117 8.93 28.53 32.23
C PRO A 117 9.95 27.39 32.30
N ALA A 118 11.17 27.72 32.72
CA ALA A 118 12.23 26.76 32.97
C ALA A 118 11.79 25.65 33.93
N GLY A 119 12.19 24.41 33.63
CA GLY A 119 11.83 23.24 34.41
C GLY A 119 10.47 22.63 34.08
N SER A 120 9.64 23.31 33.26
CA SER A 120 8.45 22.72 32.63
C SER A 120 8.84 21.71 31.53
N PHE A 121 7.83 21.12 30.89
CA PHE A 121 7.99 20.05 29.93
C PHE A 121 7.37 20.41 28.58
N CYS A 122 8.01 19.93 27.52
CA CYS A 122 7.63 20.08 26.11
C CYS A 122 7.80 21.51 25.59
N LEU A 123 8.22 21.63 24.33
CA LEU A 123 8.05 22.86 23.55
C LEU A 123 6.61 22.98 23.04
N PRO A 124 6.20 24.16 22.53
CA PRO A 124 4.94 24.32 21.80
C PRO A 124 4.72 23.24 20.73
N ASP A 125 3.46 22.92 20.46
CA ASP A 125 3.11 21.92 19.46
C ASP A 125 3.68 22.33 18.09
N GLY A 126 4.05 21.34 17.28
CA GLY A 126 4.75 21.55 16.00
C GLY A 126 6.28 21.63 16.13
N LEU A 127 6.82 21.67 17.34
CA LEU A 127 8.25 21.73 17.61
C LEU A 127 8.74 20.44 18.28
N LEU A 128 9.85 19.88 17.79
CA LEU A 128 10.53 18.73 18.37
C LEU A 128 11.93 19.13 18.85
N ASP A 129 12.16 19.09 20.15
CA ASP A 129 13.49 19.31 20.75
C ASP A 129 14.45 18.15 20.40
N LEU A 130 15.41 18.40 19.51
CA LEU A 130 16.41 17.41 19.11
C LEU A 130 17.56 17.29 20.12
N GLY A 131 17.58 18.09 21.19
CA GLY A 131 18.51 17.92 22.30
C GLY A 131 18.33 16.58 23.03
N GLY A 132 17.17 15.92 22.90
CA GLY A 132 16.97 14.55 23.38
C GLY A 132 17.57 13.47 22.47
N CYS A 133 17.98 13.83 21.24
CA CYS A 133 18.66 12.90 20.37
C CYS A 133 20.12 12.73 20.81
N LYS A 134 20.47 11.51 21.18
CA LYS A 134 21.86 11.13 21.50
C LYS A 134 22.69 11.28 20.24
N PRO A 135 23.83 11.99 20.30
CA PRO A 135 24.72 12.10 19.17
C PRO A 135 25.23 10.71 18.80
N MET A 136 25.43 10.49 17.50
CA MET A 136 26.05 9.26 16.99
C MET A 136 27.40 9.08 17.68
N PRO A 137 27.81 7.84 18.05
CA PRO A 137 29.14 7.61 18.60
C PRO A 137 30.19 8.02 17.57
N LEU A 138 30.63 9.27 17.64
CA LEU A 138 31.74 9.73 16.85
C LEU A 138 32.99 9.02 17.38
N LYS A 139 33.83 8.50 16.47
CA LYS A 139 35.16 7.98 16.81
C LYS A 139 36.10 9.15 17.14
N LEU A 140 35.79 9.87 18.21
CA LEU A 140 36.70 10.83 18.82
C LEU A 140 37.41 10.19 20.01
N PRO A 141 38.58 10.71 20.42
CA PRO A 141 39.20 10.35 21.69
C PRO A 141 38.19 10.51 22.83
N ASP A 142 38.19 9.58 23.80
CA ASP A 142 37.21 9.53 24.89
C ASP A 142 37.09 10.85 25.67
N SER A 143 38.19 11.61 25.77
CA SER A 143 38.24 12.92 26.40
C SER A 143 37.41 13.99 25.68
N VAL A 144 37.31 13.93 24.36
CA VAL A 144 36.53 14.89 23.56
C VAL A 144 35.10 14.40 23.36
N SER A 145 34.92 13.09 23.17
CA SER A 145 33.60 12.46 23.05
C SER A 145 32.74 12.76 24.29
N SER A 146 33.28 12.54 25.49
CA SER A 146 32.57 12.79 26.75
C SER A 146 32.14 14.25 26.93
N PHE A 147 32.95 15.21 26.48
CA PHE A 147 32.62 16.63 26.54
C PHE A 147 31.49 17.01 25.57
N ILE A 148 31.52 16.49 24.33
CA ILE A 148 30.47 16.75 23.34
C ILE A 148 29.14 16.13 23.77
N HIS A 149 29.17 14.93 24.38
CA HIS A 149 27.97 14.26 24.91
C HIS A 149 27.26 15.04 26.05
N LEU A 150 27.95 15.99 26.70
CA LEU A 150 27.38 16.86 27.72
C LEU A 150 26.68 18.10 27.14
N ILE A 151 26.90 18.43 25.86
CA ILE A 151 26.31 19.62 25.24
C ILE A 151 24.96 19.23 24.63
N LYS A 152 23.87 19.60 25.31
CA LYS A 152 22.54 19.58 24.72
C LYS A 152 22.52 20.60 23.57
N LEU A 153 22.44 20.12 22.33
CA LEU A 153 22.33 20.99 21.18
C LEU A 153 20.97 21.71 21.20
N PRO A 154 20.93 23.05 21.14
CA PRO A 154 19.68 23.82 21.15
C PRO A 154 19.05 23.81 19.75
N ILE A 155 18.83 22.62 19.19
CA ILE A 155 18.28 22.44 17.83
C ILE A 155 16.88 21.87 17.96
N VAL A 156 15.97 22.44 17.19
CA VAL A 156 14.56 22.05 17.14
C VAL A 156 14.19 21.72 15.70
N ALA A 157 13.54 20.57 15.53
CA ALA A 157 12.93 20.17 14.27
C ALA A 157 11.47 20.61 14.21
N SER A 158 11.00 20.96 13.03
CA SER A 158 9.59 21.30 12.74
C SER A 158 9.28 21.04 11.28
N ASN A 159 8.01 21.13 10.88
CA ASN A 159 7.69 21.29 9.47
C ASN A 159 8.21 22.67 8.98
N PRO A 160 8.63 22.80 7.70
CA PRO A 160 8.89 24.08 7.06
C PRO A 160 7.85 25.16 7.39
N HIS A 161 8.35 26.38 7.57
CA HIS A 161 7.56 27.56 7.94
C HIS A 161 6.70 27.37 9.20
N PHE A 162 7.07 26.41 10.06
CA PHE A 162 6.30 26.03 11.25
C PHE A 162 4.87 25.56 10.92
N TYR A 163 4.65 24.92 9.77
CA TYR A 163 3.35 24.38 9.39
C TYR A 163 2.80 23.40 10.44
N GLY A 164 1.62 23.71 10.98
CA GLY A 164 0.96 22.91 12.02
C GLY A 164 1.48 23.14 13.44
N ALA A 165 2.30 24.17 13.67
CA ALA A 165 2.74 24.56 15.01
C ALA A 165 1.72 25.45 15.73
N ASP A 166 1.90 25.58 17.04
CA ASP A 166 1.11 26.48 17.88
C ASP A 166 1.19 27.94 17.38
N PRO A 167 0.12 28.75 17.53
CA PRO A 167 0.09 30.12 17.05
C PRO A 167 1.24 30.99 17.60
N GLU A 168 1.63 30.79 18.86
CA GLU A 168 2.75 31.53 19.48
C GLU A 168 4.10 31.33 18.78
N VAL A 169 4.29 30.20 18.08
CA VAL A 169 5.49 29.93 17.26
C VAL A 169 5.41 30.67 15.94
N ILE A 170 4.26 30.63 15.28
CA ILE A 170 4.04 31.23 13.96
C ILE A 170 4.02 32.76 14.05
N ASP A 171 3.45 33.31 15.13
CA ASP A 171 3.29 34.75 15.36
C ASP A 171 4.64 35.49 15.49
N LEU A 172 5.72 34.80 15.85
CA LEU A 172 7.08 35.35 15.82
C LEU A 172 7.56 35.67 14.38
N PHE A 173 6.95 35.04 13.36
CA PHE A 173 7.37 35.12 11.97
C PHE A 173 6.19 35.47 11.05
N PRO A 174 5.66 36.72 11.11
CA PRO A 174 4.45 37.13 10.37
C PRO A 174 4.59 37.09 8.83
N ARG A 175 5.79 36.85 8.31
CA ARG A 175 6.06 36.68 6.88
C ARG A 175 5.93 35.24 6.40
N PHE A 176 5.87 34.27 7.30
CA PHE A 176 5.68 32.87 6.93
C PHE A 176 4.27 32.64 6.42
N ARG A 177 4.15 31.83 5.37
CA ARG A 177 2.90 31.46 4.73
C ARG A 177 2.80 29.94 4.68
N PRO A 178 2.56 29.29 5.84
CA PRO A 178 2.57 27.84 5.93
C PRO A 178 1.47 27.25 5.04
N SER A 179 1.80 26.25 4.22
CA SER A 179 0.88 25.56 3.33
C SER A 179 1.13 24.05 3.30
N LYS A 180 0.05 23.28 3.12
CA LYS A 180 0.12 21.81 3.12
C LYS A 180 1.03 21.31 2.00
N GLU A 181 0.93 21.91 0.82
CA GLU A 181 1.59 21.48 -0.41
C GLU A 181 3.11 21.71 -0.37
N GLU A 182 3.56 22.80 0.24
CA GLU A 182 4.98 23.18 0.29
C GLU A 182 5.68 22.71 1.56
N ASP A 183 4.96 22.52 2.67
CA ASP A 183 5.59 22.30 3.98
C ASP A 183 5.42 20.88 4.52
N LEU A 184 4.48 20.07 4.02
CA LEU A 184 4.39 18.68 4.44
C LEU A 184 5.37 17.77 3.71
N THR A 185 5.84 16.75 4.41
CA THR A 185 6.53 15.62 3.77
C THR A 185 5.52 14.70 3.10
N ALA A 186 5.75 14.35 1.84
CA ALA A 186 4.88 13.48 1.05
C ALA A 186 5.69 12.37 0.35
N LEU A 187 5.17 11.14 0.40
CA LEU A 187 5.72 9.96 -0.26
C LEU A 187 4.63 9.35 -1.15
N ASP A 188 4.92 9.22 -2.44
CA ASP A 188 4.05 8.58 -3.42
C ASP A 188 4.55 7.15 -3.64
N ILE A 189 3.73 6.17 -3.30
CA ILE A 189 4.11 4.75 -3.23
C ILE A 189 3.20 3.93 -4.15
N GLU A 190 3.78 3.03 -4.95
CA GLU A 190 3.00 2.07 -5.74
C GLU A 190 2.41 1.00 -4.80
N PRO A 191 1.08 0.82 -4.76
CA PRO A 191 0.43 0.02 -3.73
C PRO A 191 0.69 -1.49 -3.84
N GLN A 192 0.89 -2.05 -5.03
CA GLN A 192 1.03 -3.49 -5.16
C GLN A 192 2.40 -4.00 -4.71
N THR A 193 3.47 -3.29 -5.04
CA THR A 193 4.86 -3.65 -4.77
C THR A 193 5.43 -2.93 -3.54
N GLY A 194 4.83 -1.82 -3.10
CA GLY A 194 5.37 -0.98 -2.04
C GLY A 194 6.58 -0.15 -2.49
N THR A 195 6.78 0.02 -3.80
CA THR A 195 7.90 0.78 -4.36
C THR A 195 7.65 2.28 -4.26
N LEU A 196 8.63 3.02 -3.73
CA LEU A 196 8.60 4.48 -3.71
C LEU A 196 8.74 5.03 -5.14
N LEU A 197 7.77 5.83 -5.59
CA LEU A 197 7.76 6.43 -6.93
C LEU A 197 8.30 7.86 -6.91
N ARG A 198 7.90 8.64 -5.89
CA ARG A 198 8.34 10.01 -5.66
C ARG A 198 8.30 10.31 -4.17
N ALA A 199 9.24 11.09 -3.67
CA ALA A 199 9.23 11.59 -2.29
C ALA A 199 9.66 13.04 -2.26
N ASN A 200 9.03 13.83 -1.39
CA ASN A 200 9.47 15.16 -1.01
C ASN A 200 9.57 15.15 0.52
N LYS A 201 10.75 14.85 1.05
CA LYS A 201 11.02 14.87 2.49
C LYS A 201 11.44 16.28 2.88
N ARG A 202 10.65 16.89 3.75
CA ARG A 202 10.80 18.28 4.15
C ARG A 202 10.92 18.39 5.65
N LEU A 203 11.93 19.14 6.09
CA LEU A 203 12.24 19.30 7.50
C LEU A 203 12.89 20.67 7.73
N GLN A 204 12.45 21.37 8.77
CA GLN A 204 13.03 22.64 9.17
C GLN A 204 13.86 22.49 10.45
N MET A 205 15.08 23.01 10.40
CA MET A 205 16.00 23.08 11.53
C MET A 205 16.03 24.51 12.07
N SER A 206 15.70 24.63 13.34
CA SER A 206 15.68 25.90 14.07
C SER A 206 16.62 25.84 15.26
N ILE A 207 17.17 26.98 15.66
CA ILE A 207 17.89 27.12 16.93
C ILE A 207 16.90 27.55 18.00
N LEU A 208 16.91 26.88 19.15
CA LEU A 208 16.19 27.29 20.33
C LEU A 208 16.98 28.41 21.04
N PHE A 209 16.46 29.62 20.98
CA PHE A 209 17.10 30.81 21.53
C PHE A 209 16.49 31.15 22.88
N ARG A 210 17.32 31.26 23.92
CA ARG A 210 16.91 31.70 25.26
C ARG A 210 17.14 33.19 25.45
N ARG A 211 16.54 33.76 26.49
CA ARG A 211 16.74 35.17 26.82
C ARG A 211 18.12 35.40 27.45
N PHE A 212 18.85 36.41 27.00
CA PHE A 212 20.13 36.85 27.56
C PHE A 212 20.04 38.31 28.02
N PRO A 213 19.52 38.59 29.23
CA PRO A 213 19.34 39.96 29.70
C PRO A 213 20.67 40.71 29.89
N ASP A 214 21.73 39.98 30.24
CA ASP A 214 23.06 40.55 30.50
C ASP A 214 23.84 40.92 29.22
N VAL A 215 23.37 40.47 28.05
CA VAL A 215 24.00 40.75 26.76
C VAL A 215 23.14 41.74 25.98
N SER A 216 23.56 43.00 25.94
CA SER A 216 22.80 44.11 25.34
C SER A 216 22.31 43.80 23.92
N SER A 217 23.14 43.17 23.08
CA SER A 217 22.80 42.77 21.71
C SER A 217 21.65 41.77 21.59
N PHE A 218 21.38 40.98 22.63
CA PHE A 218 20.37 39.91 22.63
C PHE A 218 19.23 40.15 23.64
N SER A 219 19.26 41.28 24.34
CA SER A 219 18.30 41.63 25.40
C SER A 219 16.84 41.74 24.92
N ASN A 220 16.65 42.07 23.64
CA ASN A 220 15.35 42.30 23.00
C ASN A 220 14.85 41.12 22.14
N ILE A 221 15.62 40.04 22.04
CA ILE A 221 15.19 38.84 21.31
C ILE A 221 14.25 38.03 22.20
N LEU A 222 13.05 37.74 21.69
CA LEU A 222 12.08 36.89 22.39
C LEU A 222 12.59 35.46 22.44
N PRO A 223 12.47 34.74 23.56
CA PRO A 223 12.90 33.36 23.64
C PRO A 223 11.97 32.45 22.82
N GLY A 224 12.53 31.60 21.97
CA GLY A 224 11.76 30.76 21.05
C GLY A 224 12.62 30.07 20.00
N ALA A 225 11.99 29.37 19.06
CA ALA A 225 12.66 28.68 17.97
C ALA A 225 12.85 29.62 16.78
N TYR A 226 14.11 29.87 16.41
CA TYR A 226 14.47 30.71 15.27
C TYR A 226 14.91 29.83 14.10
N PRO A 227 14.21 29.89 12.96
CA PRO A 227 14.48 29.03 11.81
C PRO A 227 15.84 29.39 11.20
N MET A 228 16.68 28.39 10.98
CA MET A 228 17.96 28.57 10.28
C MET A 228 17.79 28.27 8.79
N PHE A 229 17.30 27.06 8.50
CA PHE A 229 17.08 26.56 7.15
C PHE A 229 16.05 25.43 7.20
N TRP A 230 15.45 25.18 6.05
CA TRP A 230 14.67 23.97 5.80
C TRP A 230 15.27 23.26 4.59
N VAL A 231 15.14 21.95 4.57
CA VAL A 231 15.67 21.09 3.51
C VAL A 231 14.51 20.40 2.82
N ASN A 232 14.57 20.33 1.49
CA ASN A 232 13.70 19.50 0.67
C ASN A 232 14.53 18.42 -0.03
N GLU A 233 14.50 17.22 0.53
CA GLU A 233 15.11 16.05 -0.08
C GLU A 233 14.09 15.41 -1.02
N THR A 234 14.30 15.59 -2.32
CA THR A 234 13.40 15.08 -3.36
C THR A 234 13.95 13.81 -3.99
N TYR A 235 13.08 12.82 -4.17
CA TYR A 235 13.36 11.61 -4.93
C TYR A 235 12.29 11.41 -6.00
N THR A 236 12.70 10.95 -7.17
CA THR A 236 11.80 10.46 -8.21
C THR A 236 12.42 9.23 -8.83
N ILE A 237 11.59 8.22 -9.11
CA ILE A 237 12.03 6.97 -9.71
C ILE A 237 12.77 7.22 -11.04
N ASP A 238 13.97 6.67 -11.14
CA ASP A 238 14.81 6.75 -12.33
C ASP A 238 14.28 5.87 -13.47
N ASP A 239 14.75 6.12 -14.68
CA ASP A 239 14.26 5.42 -15.87
C ASP A 239 14.48 3.91 -15.85
N SER A 240 15.58 3.43 -15.25
CA SER A 240 15.91 2.01 -15.24
C SER A 240 15.03 1.24 -14.25
N SER A 241 14.85 1.80 -13.06
CA SER A 241 13.93 1.29 -12.04
C SER A 241 12.48 1.37 -12.52
N TRP A 242 12.10 2.48 -13.16
CA TRP A 242 10.77 2.64 -13.73
C TRP A 242 10.48 1.61 -14.83
N ARG A 243 11.40 1.35 -15.76
CA ARG A 243 11.21 0.31 -16.80
C ARG A 243 11.03 -1.07 -16.19
N SER A 244 11.79 -1.37 -15.13
CA SER A 244 11.71 -2.65 -14.43
C SER A 244 10.36 -2.81 -13.71
N LEU A 245 9.92 -1.76 -13.01
CA LEU A 245 8.62 -1.77 -12.33
C LEU A 245 7.46 -1.81 -13.34
N HIS A 246 7.42 -0.87 -14.28
CA HIS A 246 6.30 -0.72 -15.22
C HIS A 246 6.25 -1.85 -16.24
N GLY A 247 7.37 -2.18 -16.89
CA GLY A 247 7.42 -3.21 -17.93
C GLY A 247 7.43 -4.62 -17.36
N SER A 248 8.39 -4.91 -16.48
CA SER A 248 8.65 -6.28 -16.04
C SER A 248 7.73 -6.75 -14.93
N VAL A 249 7.25 -5.86 -14.05
CA VAL A 249 6.38 -6.24 -12.94
C VAL A 249 4.91 -5.97 -13.25
N LEU A 250 4.54 -4.69 -13.39
CA LEU A 250 3.14 -4.27 -13.56
C LEU A 250 2.57 -4.71 -14.92
N GLY A 251 3.34 -4.52 -15.99
CA GLY A 251 2.98 -4.93 -17.35
C GLY A 251 2.82 -6.44 -17.49
N THR A 252 3.79 -7.21 -16.97
CA THR A 252 3.72 -8.68 -16.95
C THR A 252 2.50 -9.15 -16.18
N LYS A 253 2.23 -8.62 -14.98
CA LYS A 253 1.05 -8.98 -14.20
C LYS A 253 -0.24 -8.76 -14.99
N ARG A 254 -0.42 -7.58 -15.59
CA ARG A 254 -1.60 -7.25 -16.40
C ARG A 254 -1.74 -8.18 -17.61
N THR A 255 -0.62 -8.53 -18.23
CA THR A 255 -0.60 -9.45 -19.38
C THR A 255 -0.99 -10.86 -18.96
N VAL A 256 -0.46 -11.36 -17.84
CA VAL A 256 -0.82 -12.69 -17.29
C VAL A 256 -2.29 -12.71 -16.91
N GLU A 257 -2.81 -11.70 -16.20
CA GLU A 257 -4.23 -11.62 -15.85
C GLU A 257 -5.12 -11.64 -17.10
N LEU A 258 -4.75 -10.89 -18.14
CA LEU A 258 -5.50 -10.87 -19.40
C LEU A 258 -5.46 -12.20 -20.15
N VAL A 259 -4.29 -12.85 -20.23
CA VAL A 259 -4.15 -14.17 -20.87
C VAL A 259 -4.93 -15.22 -20.08
N CYS A 260 -4.82 -15.24 -18.75
CA CYS A 260 -5.58 -16.15 -17.89
C CYS A 260 -7.09 -15.93 -18.04
N TYR A 261 -7.54 -14.68 -18.14
CA TYR A 261 -8.95 -14.36 -18.36
C TYR A 261 -9.44 -14.87 -19.73
N ILE A 262 -8.71 -14.57 -20.81
CA ILE A 262 -9.08 -14.99 -22.17
C ILE A 262 -9.08 -16.52 -22.30
N VAL A 263 -8.02 -17.19 -21.83
CA VAL A 263 -7.91 -18.64 -21.89
C VAL A 263 -8.95 -19.30 -20.99
N GLY A 264 -9.11 -18.82 -19.75
CA GLY A 264 -10.05 -19.40 -18.79
C GLY A 264 -11.50 -19.25 -19.23
N VAL A 265 -11.94 -18.03 -19.55
CA VAL A 265 -13.31 -17.76 -19.98
C VAL A 265 -13.56 -18.32 -21.38
N GLY A 266 -12.60 -18.18 -22.30
CA GLY A 266 -12.73 -18.69 -23.67
C GLY A 266 -12.83 -20.22 -23.71
N PHE A 267 -11.96 -20.91 -22.99
CA PHE A 267 -12.01 -22.38 -22.90
C PHE A 267 -13.26 -22.86 -22.17
N GLY A 268 -13.65 -22.20 -21.07
CA GLY A 268 -14.88 -22.50 -20.35
C GLY A 268 -16.13 -22.34 -21.22
N ALA A 269 -16.23 -21.22 -21.96
CA ALA A 269 -17.34 -20.99 -22.89
C ALA A 269 -17.39 -22.03 -24.00
N LEU A 270 -16.23 -22.40 -24.58
CA LEU A 270 -16.16 -23.44 -25.59
C LEU A 270 -16.69 -24.79 -25.06
N LEU A 271 -16.29 -25.19 -23.85
CA LEU A 271 -16.77 -26.42 -23.24
C LEU A 271 -18.28 -26.41 -22.98
N VAL A 272 -18.83 -25.28 -22.53
CA VAL A 272 -20.28 -25.11 -22.33
C VAL A 272 -21.03 -25.26 -23.65
N VAL A 273 -20.55 -24.62 -24.72
CA VAL A 273 -21.17 -24.73 -26.06
C VAL A 273 -21.13 -26.17 -26.55
N LEU A 274 -19.99 -26.86 -26.43
CA LEU A 274 -19.87 -28.27 -26.83
C LEU A 274 -20.81 -29.18 -26.03
N SER A 275 -20.97 -28.92 -24.73
CA SER A 275 -21.91 -29.66 -23.87
C SER A 275 -23.36 -29.45 -24.32
N LEU A 276 -23.77 -28.20 -24.59
CA LEU A 276 -25.12 -27.88 -25.06
C LEU A 276 -25.42 -28.50 -26.43
N VAL A 277 -24.46 -28.46 -27.36
CA VAL A 277 -24.60 -29.10 -28.68
C VAL A 277 -24.77 -30.62 -28.54
N SER A 278 -23.93 -31.26 -27.71
CA SER A 278 -24.03 -32.70 -27.44
C SER A 278 -25.39 -33.09 -26.83
N CYS A 279 -25.88 -32.28 -25.89
CA CYS A 279 -27.20 -32.46 -25.29
C CYS A 279 -28.33 -32.32 -26.34
N PHE A 280 -28.28 -31.28 -27.17
CA PHE A 280 -29.25 -31.04 -28.24
C PHE A 280 -29.28 -32.18 -29.26
N VAL A 281 -28.11 -32.67 -29.70
CA VAL A 281 -28.00 -33.82 -30.62
C VAL A 281 -28.59 -35.08 -29.97
N SER A 282 -28.31 -35.33 -28.70
CA SER A 282 -28.85 -36.48 -27.97
C SER A 282 -30.38 -36.44 -27.89
N ILE A 283 -30.97 -35.27 -27.59
CA ILE A 283 -32.43 -35.08 -27.56
C ILE A 283 -33.03 -35.30 -28.96
N CYS A 284 -32.43 -34.73 -30.00
CA CYS A 284 -32.88 -34.92 -31.39
C CYS A 284 -32.80 -36.38 -31.83
N CYS A 285 -31.75 -37.12 -31.44
CA CYS A 285 -31.60 -38.55 -31.74
C CYS A 285 -32.66 -39.41 -31.04
N VAL A 286 -33.00 -39.11 -29.78
CA VAL A 286 -34.06 -39.82 -29.04
C VAL A 286 -35.43 -39.56 -29.66
N HIS A 287 -35.72 -38.32 -30.05
CA HIS A 287 -37.00 -37.96 -30.66
C HIS A 287 -37.22 -38.62 -32.03
N ARG A 288 -36.15 -38.86 -32.80
CA ARG A 288 -36.20 -39.57 -34.09
C ARG A 288 -36.55 -41.05 -33.96
N HIS A 289 -36.29 -41.66 -32.80
CA HIS A 289 -36.60 -43.07 -32.53
C HIS A 289 -38.08 -43.32 -32.17
N GLN A 290 -38.86 -42.25 -31.98
CA GLN A 290 -40.30 -42.32 -31.67
C GLN A 290 -41.22 -42.15 -32.89
N GLU A 291 -40.71 -42.01 -34.11
CA GLU A 291 -41.56 -42.14 -35.31
C GLU A 291 -42.17 -43.56 -35.35
N PRO A 292 -43.51 -43.70 -35.29
CA PRO A 292 -44.16 -45.01 -35.23
C PRO A 292 -43.94 -45.75 -36.55
N ARG A 293 -43.38 -46.97 -36.49
CA ARG A 293 -43.35 -47.89 -37.64
C ARG A 293 -44.78 -48.17 -38.08
N GLU A 294 -45.12 -47.77 -39.30
CA GLU A 294 -46.35 -48.14 -39.97
C GLU A 294 -46.48 -49.69 -39.98
N PRO A 295 -47.58 -50.27 -39.47
CA PRO A 295 -47.72 -51.71 -39.38
C PRO A 295 -47.88 -52.33 -40.78
N ARG A 296 -46.97 -53.26 -41.12
CA ARG A 296 -47.02 -54.08 -42.32
C ARG A 296 -48.24 -55.01 -42.25
N VAL A 297 -49.16 -54.86 -43.19
CA VAL A 297 -50.31 -55.76 -43.37
C VAL A 297 -49.82 -57.05 -44.03
N ASP A 298 -49.73 -58.14 -43.26
CA ASP A 298 -49.43 -59.48 -43.78
C ASP A 298 -50.71 -60.10 -44.38
N SER A 299 -50.81 -60.15 -45.70
CA SER A 299 -51.79 -60.98 -46.39
C SER A 299 -51.27 -62.42 -46.45
N LYS A 300 -51.75 -63.29 -45.56
CA LYS A 300 -51.64 -64.74 -45.72
C LYS A 300 -52.49 -65.17 -46.92
N PHE A 301 -51.87 -65.75 -47.94
CA PHE A 301 -52.56 -66.54 -48.96
C PHE A 301 -52.09 -67.99 -48.83
N GLU A 302 -53.05 -68.86 -48.60
CA GLU A 302 -52.92 -70.31 -48.43
C GLU A 302 -52.63 -70.96 -49.80
N GLU A 303 -51.54 -71.70 -49.93
CA GLU A 303 -51.18 -72.43 -51.15
C GLU A 303 -51.99 -73.74 -51.27
N LEU A 304 -52.73 -73.91 -52.37
CA LEU A 304 -53.29 -75.20 -52.81
C LEU A 304 -52.36 -75.85 -53.87
N PRO A 305 -52.22 -77.19 -53.89
CA PRO A 305 -51.14 -77.84 -54.60
C PRO A 305 -51.38 -77.99 -56.11
N SER A 306 -50.25 -78.01 -56.80
CA SER A 306 -50.02 -77.98 -58.24
C SER A 306 -50.56 -79.21 -58.99
N ALA A 307 -51.46 -78.96 -59.95
CA ALA A 307 -51.81 -79.90 -61.01
C ALA A 307 -51.19 -79.42 -62.33
N ALA A 308 -50.23 -80.19 -62.82
CA ALA A 308 -49.55 -79.98 -64.08
C ALA A 308 -50.48 -80.32 -65.26
N ILE A 309 -50.64 -79.41 -66.22
CA ILE A 309 -51.11 -79.77 -67.57
C ILE A 309 -50.27 -79.05 -68.62
N ARG A 310 -49.74 -79.91 -69.50
CA ARG A 310 -48.88 -79.72 -70.66
C ARG A 310 -49.58 -78.89 -71.75
N ALA A 311 -48.83 -77.97 -72.35
CA ALA A 311 -49.22 -77.19 -73.51
C ALA A 311 -49.32 -78.06 -74.77
N ASP A 312 -50.35 -77.86 -75.59
CA ASP A 312 -50.16 -77.66 -77.04
C ASP A 312 -51.45 -77.17 -77.71
N SER A 313 -51.27 -76.57 -78.89
CA SER A 313 -52.20 -76.27 -79.99
C SER A 313 -53.03 -74.98 -79.92
N THR A 314 -52.46 -73.96 -80.59
CA THR A 314 -53.00 -73.25 -81.77
C THR A 314 -54.53 -73.05 -81.88
N VAL A 315 -54.96 -71.80 -82.15
CA VAL A 315 -55.69 -71.38 -83.38
C VAL A 315 -56.40 -70.01 -83.19
N GLN A 316 -55.96 -69.07 -84.05
CA GLN A 316 -56.66 -68.00 -84.78
C GLN A 316 -57.46 -66.84 -84.12
N LEU A 317 -56.86 -65.64 -84.26
CA LEU A 317 -57.31 -64.44 -84.98
C LEU A 317 -58.77 -64.35 -85.51
N ARG A 318 -59.52 -63.32 -85.04
CA ARG A 318 -60.32 -62.33 -85.85
C ARG A 318 -60.98 -61.32 -84.90
N ALA A 319 -60.57 -60.05 -84.88
CA ALA A 319 -61.00 -58.91 -85.73
C ALA A 319 -62.11 -58.04 -85.08
N ARG A 320 -61.70 -56.81 -84.67
CA ARG A 320 -62.27 -55.44 -84.85
C ARG A 320 -63.80 -55.27 -85.12
N PRO A 321 -64.44 -54.08 -84.92
CA PRO A 321 -63.91 -52.77 -84.45
C PRO A 321 -64.90 -51.85 -83.64
N ILE A 322 -64.41 -50.65 -83.28
CA ILE A 322 -65.08 -49.32 -83.21
C ILE A 322 -66.31 -49.13 -82.28
N ARG A 323 -66.19 -48.21 -81.31
CA ARG A 323 -66.85 -46.89 -81.35
C ARG A 323 -66.24 -45.91 -80.34
N ARG A 324 -66.09 -44.68 -80.83
CA ARG A 324 -65.70 -43.44 -80.18
C ARG A 324 -66.96 -42.55 -80.14
N LYS A 325 -66.91 -41.52 -79.29
CA LYS A 325 -67.83 -40.37 -79.12
C LYS A 325 -68.82 -40.53 -77.96
N ASP A 326 -68.97 -39.57 -77.05
CA ASP A 326 -68.53 -38.16 -77.02
C ASP A 326 -67.85 -37.77 -75.69
#